data_AF-R4WS95-F1
#
_entry.id   AF-R4WS95-F1
#
_cell.length_a   1.000
_cell.length_b   1.000
_cell.length_c   1.000
_cell.angle_alpha   90.00
_cell.angle_beta   90.00
_cell.angle_gamma   90.00
#
_symmetry.space_group_name_H-M   'P 1'
#
loop_
_entity.id
_entity.type
_entity.pdbx_description
1 polymer ?
#
loop_
_entity_poly.entity_id
_entity_poly.type
_entity_poly.pdbx_seq_one_letter_code
_entity_poly.pdbx_strand_id
1 'polypeptide(L)'
;MALNNVILLSQMAGYVIAFILSLCIAVPMTLHQDEFSNFLSAFFDVVGCFVLCGLSLIAALVITFGFIVWCNDMTMRFPSCDMASGQDIDKQDGIDTSNFYFELGTAQFGAWASMACWVGLSIFALLKMFQQHEIQNMRASMLRERQHLINEAGLDKRNNQPYPEKNPSPQKF
;
A
#
# COMPACT_ATOMS: atom_id res chain seq x y z
N MET A 1 -2.72 18.45 -27.92
CA MET A 1 -3.60 18.26 -26.76
C MET A 1 -4.12 16.83 -26.60
N ALA A 2 -4.47 16.11 -27.68
CA ALA A 2 -4.87 14.69 -27.62
C ALA A 2 -3.82 13.75 -26.99
N LEU A 3 -2.52 13.97 -27.25
CA LEU A 3 -1.45 13.13 -26.70
C LEU A 3 -1.39 13.18 -25.16
N ASN A 4 -1.61 14.34 -24.56
CA ASN A 4 -1.60 14.50 -23.11
C ASN A 4 -2.80 13.81 -22.46
N ASN A 5 -3.99 13.86 -23.09
CA ASN A 5 -5.16 13.12 -22.61
C ASN A 5 -4.98 11.61 -22.73
N VAL A 6 -4.35 11.12 -23.80
CA VAL A 6 -4.02 9.68 -23.95
C VAL A 6 -3.01 9.23 -22.90
N ILE A 7 -2.00 10.05 -22.60
CA ILE A 7 -1.04 9.78 -21.53
C ILE A 7 -1.76 9.75 -20.18
N LEU A 8 -2.63 10.71 -19.89
CA LEU A 8 -3.35 10.78 -18.61
C LEU A 8 -4.33 9.61 -18.42
N LEU A 9 -5.05 9.22 -19.48
CA LEU A 9 -5.90 8.02 -19.49
C LEU A 9 -5.08 6.74 -19.29
N SER A 10 -3.91 6.64 -19.91
CA SER A 10 -3.02 5.49 -19.73
C SER A 10 -2.47 5.39 -18.30
N GLN A 11 -2.21 6.54 -17.65
CA GLN A 11 -1.77 6.56 -16.26
C GLN A 11 -2.90 6.20 -15.31
N MET A 12 -4.11 6.72 -15.52
CA MET A 12 -5.29 6.37 -14.71
C MET A 12 -5.66 4.89 -14.87
N ALA A 13 -5.62 4.35 -16.09
CA ALA A 13 -5.80 2.92 -16.34
C ALA A 13 -4.69 2.09 -15.65
N GLY A 14 -3.45 2.56 -15.71
CA GLY A 14 -2.32 1.95 -15.01
C GLY A 14 -2.51 1.89 -13.50
N TYR A 15 -2.97 2.97 -12.86
CA TYR A 15 -3.24 2.99 -11.42
C TYR A 15 -4.42 2.08 -11.04
N VAL A 16 -5.47 2.03 -11.87
CA VAL A 16 -6.61 1.12 -11.65
C VAL A 16 -6.18 -0.34 -11.78
N ILE A 17 -5.38 -0.69 -12.79
CA ILE A 17 -4.85 -2.04 -12.98
C ILE A 17 -3.90 -2.40 -11.83
N ALA A 18 -3.02 -1.48 -11.40
CA ALA A 18 -2.14 -1.69 -10.26
C ALA A 18 -2.92 -1.89 -8.95
N PHE A 19 -4.02 -1.16 -8.76
CA PHE A 19 -4.92 -1.33 -7.62
C PHE A 19 -5.64 -2.69 -7.65
N ILE A 20 -6.14 -3.11 -8.82
CA ILE A 20 -6.74 -4.44 -9.00
C ILE A 20 -5.70 -5.54 -8.75
N LEU A 21 -4.48 -5.40 -9.28
CA LEU A 21 -3.40 -6.36 -9.05
C LEU A 21 -2.96 -6.38 -7.58
N SER A 22 -2.89 -5.24 -6.92
CA SER A 22 -2.60 -5.16 -5.48
C SER A 22 -3.67 -5.89 -4.67
N LEU A 23 -4.95 -5.68 -4.96
CA LEU A 23 -6.04 -6.44 -4.34
C LEU A 23 -5.96 -7.95 -4.67
N CYS A 24 -5.70 -8.30 -5.93
CA CYS A 24 -5.57 -9.68 -6.39
C CYS A 24 -4.34 -10.40 -5.81
N ILE A 25 -3.33 -9.68 -5.32
CA ILE A 25 -2.16 -10.27 -4.63
C ILE A 25 -2.38 -10.28 -3.11
N ALA A 26 -2.94 -9.20 -2.55
CA ALA A 26 -3.17 -9.07 -1.12
C ALA A 26 -4.21 -10.08 -0.61
N VAL A 27 -5.29 -10.32 -1.35
CA VAL A 27 -6.38 -11.23 -0.96
C VAL A 27 -5.93 -12.71 -0.87
N PRO A 28 -5.27 -13.32 -1.88
CA PRO A 28 -4.78 -14.69 -1.75
C PRO A 28 -3.63 -14.82 -0.73
N MET A 29 -2.78 -13.80 -0.59
CA MET A 29 -1.75 -13.77 0.47
C MET A 29 -2.35 -13.75 1.89
N THR A 30 -3.54 -13.18 2.07
CA THR A 30 -4.26 -13.25 3.35
C THR A 30 -4.96 -14.59 3.59
N LEU A 31 -5.24 -15.37 2.54
CA LEU A 31 -5.92 -16.67 2.62
C LEU A 31 -4.95 -17.86 2.75
N HIS A 32 -3.70 -17.74 2.29
CA HIS A 32 -2.68 -18.80 2.34
C HIS A 32 -1.66 -18.58 3.47
N GLN A 33 -2.15 -18.31 4.68
CA GLN A 33 -1.33 -17.87 5.81
C GLN A 33 -0.64 -18.99 6.60
N ASP A 34 -0.42 -20.17 6.01
CA ASP A 34 0.22 -21.28 6.72
C ASP A 34 1.74 -21.38 6.50
N GLU A 35 2.32 -20.77 5.45
CA GLU A 35 3.78 -20.82 5.26
C GLU A 35 4.35 -19.49 4.74
N PHE A 36 4.85 -18.68 5.67
CA PHE A 36 5.83 -17.61 5.45
C PHE A 36 5.47 -16.43 4.51
N SER A 37 4.62 -15.51 4.97
CA SER A 37 4.49 -14.17 4.38
C SER A 37 5.28 -13.13 5.19
N ASN A 38 6.41 -12.71 4.62
CA ASN A 38 7.50 -11.93 5.23
C ASN A 38 7.11 -10.48 5.60
N PHE A 39 7.60 -10.00 6.75
CA PHE A 39 7.63 -8.58 7.16
C PHE A 39 8.03 -7.64 6.02
N LEU A 40 9.01 -8.07 5.21
CA LEU A 40 9.52 -7.37 4.04
C LEU A 40 8.45 -7.08 2.98
N SER A 41 7.48 -7.99 2.78
CA SER A 41 6.37 -7.75 1.85
C SER A 41 5.44 -6.65 2.34
N ALA A 42 5.15 -6.60 3.64
CA ALA A 42 4.31 -5.56 4.21
C ALA A 42 5.03 -4.21 4.29
N PHE A 43 6.35 -4.23 4.49
CA PHE A 43 7.17 -3.02 4.37
C PHE A 43 7.08 -2.42 2.96
N PHE A 44 7.24 -3.23 1.91
CA PHE A 44 7.12 -2.74 0.54
C PHE A 44 5.71 -2.26 0.19
N ASP A 45 4.67 -2.87 0.75
CA ASP A 45 3.29 -2.41 0.62
C ASP A 45 3.09 -1.03 1.23
N VAL A 46 3.58 -0.81 2.47
CA VAL A 46 3.55 0.50 3.13
C VAL A 46 4.31 1.55 2.33
N VAL A 47 5.54 1.27 1.90
CA VAL A 47 6.34 2.19 1.09
C VAL A 47 5.64 2.50 -0.24
N GLY A 48 5.05 1.50 -0.89
CA GLY A 48 4.28 1.65 -2.12
C GLY A 48 3.06 2.56 -1.92
N CYS A 49 2.28 2.36 -0.85
CA CYS A 49 1.14 3.20 -0.52
C CYS A 49 1.54 4.67 -0.27
N PHE A 50 2.66 4.93 0.42
CA PHE A 50 3.14 6.29 0.64
C PHE A 50 3.55 6.99 -0.67
N VAL A 51 4.26 6.28 -1.54
CA VAL A 51 4.68 6.83 -2.85
C VAL A 51 3.46 7.14 -3.73
N LEU A 52 2.52 6.20 -3.84
CA LEU A 52 1.30 6.39 -4.63
C LEU A 52 0.40 7.49 -4.06
N CYS A 53 0.31 7.60 -2.74
CA CYS A 53 -0.38 8.71 -2.08
C CYS A 53 0.26 10.05 -2.47
N GLY A 54 1.59 10.15 -2.45
CA GLY A 54 2.32 11.35 -2.88
C GLY A 54 2.07 11.71 -4.36
N LEU A 55 2.14 10.73 -5.26
CA LEU A 55 1.86 10.94 -6.69
C LEU A 55 0.40 11.37 -6.94
N SER A 56 -0.56 10.75 -6.23
CA SER A 56 -1.99 11.10 -6.34
C SER A 56 -2.26 12.53 -5.85
N LEU A 57 -1.56 12.98 -4.81
CA LEU A 57 -1.65 14.35 -4.31
C LEU A 57 -1.11 15.35 -5.34
N ILE A 58 0.06 15.06 -5.93
CA ILE A 58 0.63 15.93 -6.98
C ILE A 58 -0.33 16.01 -8.18
N ALA A 59 -0.90 14.88 -8.61
CA ALA A 59 -1.89 14.86 -9.69
C ALA A 59 -3.13 15.70 -9.35
N ALA A 60 -3.69 15.55 -8.14
CA ALA A 60 -4.83 16.35 -7.68
C ALA A 60 -4.52 17.85 -7.69
N LEU A 61 -3.33 18.26 -7.25
CA LEU A 61 -2.89 19.65 -7.27
C LEU A 61 -2.72 20.18 -8.70
N VAL A 62 -2.09 19.42 -9.61
CA VAL A 62 -1.91 19.83 -11.01
C VAL A 62 -3.25 20.03 -11.71
N ILE A 63 -4.21 19.12 -11.52
CA ILE A 63 -5.55 19.25 -12.10
C ILE A 63 -6.28 20.46 -11.50
N THR A 64 -6.22 20.63 -10.18
CA THR A 64 -6.91 21.74 -9.49
C THR A 64 -6.33 23.10 -9.92
N PHE A 65 -5.01 23.27 -9.91
CA PHE A 65 -4.37 24.51 -10.34
C PHE A 65 -4.55 24.76 -11.84
N GLY A 66 -4.46 23.71 -12.67
CA GLY A 66 -4.71 23.82 -14.11
C GLY A 66 -6.12 24.31 -14.41
N PHE A 67 -7.12 23.80 -13.68
CA PHE A 67 -8.51 24.24 -13.80
C PHE A 67 -8.71 25.70 -13.37
N ILE A 68 -8.07 26.13 -12.28
CA ILE A 68 -8.12 27.52 -11.81
C ILE A 68 -7.52 28.48 -12.85
N VAL A 69 -6.34 28.15 -13.39
CA VAL A 69 -5.68 28.98 -14.41
C VAL A 69 -6.57 29.10 -15.65
N TRP A 70 -7.07 27.98 -16.17
CA TRP A 70 -7.98 27.98 -17.31
C TRP A 70 -9.24 28.81 -17.06
N CYS A 71 -9.85 28.66 -15.88
CA CYS A 71 -11.06 29.40 -15.51
C CYS A 71 -10.80 30.92 -15.36
N ASN A 72 -9.63 31.31 -14.84
CA ASN A 72 -9.23 32.72 -14.78
C ASN A 72 -9.04 33.33 -16.18
N ASP A 73 -8.45 32.59 -17.11
CA ASP A 73 -8.28 33.08 -18.49
C ASP A 73 -9.63 33.18 -19.22
N MET A 74 -10.52 32.19 -19.03
CA MET A 74 -11.85 32.20 -19.66
C MET A 74 -12.77 33.29 -19.10
N THR A 75 -12.62 33.65 -17.82
CA THR A 75 -13.42 34.73 -17.20
C THR A 75 -13.06 36.13 -17.70
N MET A 76 -11.92 36.29 -18.39
CA MET A 76 -11.60 37.54 -19.08
C MET A 76 -12.53 37.79 -20.29
N ARG A 77 -13.05 36.72 -20.89
CA ARG A 77 -13.90 36.77 -22.10
C ARG A 77 -15.38 36.55 -21.77
N PHE A 78 -15.68 35.67 -20.82
CA PHE A 78 -17.04 35.28 -20.44
C PHE A 78 -17.28 35.57 -18.95
N PRO A 79 -18.50 35.92 -18.53
CA PRO A 79 -18.76 36.20 -17.11
C PRO A 79 -18.66 34.96 -16.21
N SER A 80 -18.61 33.74 -16.75
CA SER A 80 -18.44 32.50 -15.98
C SER A 80 -17.81 31.39 -16.83
N CYS A 81 -17.00 30.52 -16.20
CA CYS A 81 -16.26 29.43 -16.87
C CYS A 81 -17.15 28.32 -17.42
N ASP A 82 -18.31 28.08 -16.80
CA ASP A 82 -19.32 27.12 -17.29
C ASP A 82 -19.83 27.52 -18.68
N MET A 83 -20.22 28.79 -18.84
CA MET A 83 -20.73 29.32 -20.11
C MET A 83 -19.67 29.32 -21.22
N ALA A 84 -18.39 29.43 -20.90
CA ALA A 84 -17.31 29.33 -21.88
C ALA A 84 -17.26 27.94 -22.53
N SER A 85 -17.62 26.87 -21.81
CA SER A 85 -17.63 25.51 -22.34
C SER A 85 -18.79 25.22 -23.31
N GLY A 86 -19.85 26.03 -23.31
CA GLY A 86 -21.01 25.85 -24.18
C GLY A 86 -20.96 26.68 -25.47
N GLN A 87 -19.88 27.41 -25.72
CA GLN A 87 -19.73 28.29 -26.88
C GLN A 87 -18.53 27.86 -27.74
N ASP A 88 -18.66 27.97 -29.06
CA ASP A 88 -17.54 27.76 -30.00
C ASP A 88 -16.56 28.94 -29.89
N ILE A 89 -15.60 28.85 -28.97
CA ILE A 89 -14.63 29.93 -28.71
C ILE A 89 -13.55 29.98 -29.80
N ASP A 90 -13.24 28.85 -30.43
CA ASP A 90 -12.04 28.73 -31.26
C ASP A 90 -12.28 28.02 -32.61
N LYS A 91 -12.99 28.72 -33.51
CA LYS A 91 -13.22 28.26 -34.89
C LYS A 91 -11.99 28.38 -35.79
N GLN A 92 -10.98 29.16 -35.39
CA GLN A 92 -9.76 29.36 -36.19
C GLN A 92 -8.76 28.22 -35.98
N ASP A 93 -8.60 27.74 -34.75
CA ASP A 93 -7.69 26.61 -34.45
C ASP A 93 -8.41 25.25 -34.43
N GLY A 94 -9.74 25.24 -34.62
CA GLY A 94 -10.55 24.02 -34.71
C GLY A 94 -10.64 23.23 -33.40
N ILE A 95 -10.52 23.92 -32.27
CA ILE A 95 -10.52 23.33 -30.93
C ILE A 95 -11.94 23.41 -30.37
N ASP A 96 -12.60 22.26 -30.27
CA ASP A 96 -13.91 22.13 -29.61
C ASP A 96 -13.71 22.03 -28.09
N THR A 97 -14.21 23.02 -27.35
CA THR A 97 -14.16 23.09 -25.89
C THR A 97 -15.45 22.61 -25.22
N SER A 98 -16.36 21.98 -25.98
CA SER A 98 -17.61 21.45 -25.46
C SER A 98 -17.38 20.46 -24.32
N ASN A 99 -18.16 20.61 -23.25
CA ASN A 99 -18.11 19.77 -22.03
C ASN A 99 -16.80 19.80 -21.22
N PHE A 100 -15.81 20.59 -21.63
CA PHE A 100 -14.51 20.65 -20.98
C PHE A 100 -14.60 21.00 -19.48
N TYR A 101 -15.52 21.88 -19.12
CA TYR A 101 -15.79 22.27 -17.73
C TYR A 101 -16.23 21.07 -16.87
N PHE A 102 -17.16 20.25 -17.38
CA PHE A 102 -17.65 19.07 -16.67
C PHE A 102 -16.60 17.96 -16.62
N GLU A 103 -15.88 17.72 -17.72
CA GLU A 103 -14.84 16.69 -17.77
C GLU A 103 -13.72 16.97 -16.75
N LEU A 104 -13.22 18.21 -16.69
CA LEU A 104 -12.24 18.61 -15.68
C LEU A 104 -12.79 18.60 -14.25
N GLY A 105 -14.07 18.93 -14.05
CA GLY A 105 -14.73 18.82 -12.76
C GLY A 105 -14.77 17.37 -12.25
N THR A 106 -15.11 16.42 -13.13
CA THR A 106 -15.09 14.98 -12.79
C THR A 106 -13.68 14.46 -12.52
N ALA A 107 -12.67 14.95 -13.27
CA ALA A 107 -11.27 14.60 -13.04
C ALA A 107 -10.77 15.10 -11.67
N GLN A 108 -11.16 16.30 -11.24
CA GLN A 108 -10.85 16.82 -9.91
C GLN A 108 -11.47 15.96 -8.81
N PHE A 109 -12.77 15.67 -8.91
CA PHE A 109 -13.46 14.82 -7.95
C PHE A 109 -12.81 13.44 -7.85
N GLY A 110 -12.52 12.83 -9.01
CA GLY A 110 -11.85 11.53 -9.08
C GLY A 110 -10.45 11.54 -8.45
N ALA A 111 -9.66 12.58 -8.70
CA ALA A 111 -8.32 12.71 -8.12
C ALA A 111 -8.38 12.84 -6.58
N TRP A 112 -9.25 13.70 -6.05
CA TRP A 112 -9.42 13.86 -4.60
C TRP A 112 -10.01 12.61 -3.92
N ALA A 113 -10.97 11.94 -4.55
CA ALA A 113 -11.51 10.67 -4.05
C ALA A 113 -10.43 9.57 -4.04
N SER A 114 -9.59 9.50 -5.08
CA SER A 114 -8.49 8.54 -5.13
C SER A 114 -7.44 8.82 -4.04
N MET A 115 -7.14 10.09 -3.76
CA MET A 115 -6.25 10.49 -2.67
C MET A 115 -6.77 10.01 -1.32
N ALA A 116 -8.07 10.20 -1.04
CA ALA A 116 -8.69 9.70 0.19
C ALA A 116 -8.62 8.16 0.30
N CYS A 117 -8.79 7.45 -0.81
CA CYS A 117 -8.66 5.99 -0.85
C CYS A 117 -7.23 5.54 -0.53
N TRP A 118 -6.21 6.18 -1.10
CA TRP A 118 -4.81 5.88 -0.83
C TRP A 118 -4.41 6.15 0.63
N VAL A 119 -4.94 7.21 1.24
CA VAL A 119 -4.76 7.46 2.68
C VAL A 119 -5.36 6.31 3.50
N GLY A 120 -6.59 5.87 3.19
CA GLY A 120 -7.20 4.74 3.87
C GLY A 120 -6.37 3.46 3.77
N LEU A 121 -5.89 3.12 2.56
CA LEU A 121 -5.03 1.97 2.35
C LEU A 121 -3.71 2.06 3.13
N SER A 122 -3.11 3.26 3.21
CA SER A 122 -1.88 3.46 3.98
C SER A 122 -2.06 3.14 5.47
N ILE A 123 -3.21 3.50 6.05
CA ILE A 123 -3.54 3.18 7.45
C ILE A 123 -3.67 1.67 7.63
N PHE A 124 -4.41 0.98 6.75
CA PHE A 124 -4.55 -0.48 6.82
C PHE A 124 -3.21 -1.21 6.66
N ALA A 125 -2.36 -0.75 5.72
CA ALA A 125 -1.03 -1.31 5.51
C ALA A 125 -0.12 -1.12 6.74
N LEU A 126 -0.18 0.06 7.39
CA LEU A 126 0.56 0.33 8.62
C LEU A 126 0.09 -0.56 9.78
N LEU A 127 -1.23 -0.70 9.98
CA LEU A 127 -1.80 -1.58 11.00
C LEU A 127 -1.35 -3.03 10.78
N LYS A 128 -1.38 -3.50 9.52
CA LYS A 128 -0.87 -4.83 9.14
C LYS A 128 0.61 -5.00 9.48
N MET A 129 1.45 -4.00 9.19
CA MET A 129 2.88 -4.03 9.50
C MET A 129 3.13 -4.14 11.02
N PHE A 130 2.41 -3.36 11.83
CA PHE A 130 2.53 -3.42 13.28
C PHE A 130 2.11 -4.78 13.85
N GLN A 131 0.96 -5.28 13.40
CA GLN A 131 0.48 -6.60 13.83
C GLN A 131 1.47 -7.71 13.45
N GLN A 132 2.06 -7.63 12.26
CA GLN A 132 3.07 -8.60 11.84
C GLN A 132 4.35 -8.50 12.68
N HIS A 133 4.78 -7.29 13.02
CA HIS A 133 5.94 -7.10 13.90
C HIS A 133 5.69 -7.69 15.29
N GLU A 134 4.51 -7.50 15.88
CA GLU A 134 4.16 -8.11 17.17
C GLU A 134 4.09 -9.64 17.09
N ILE A 135 3.46 -10.19 16.04
CA ILE A 135 3.39 -11.64 15.84
C ILE A 135 4.80 -12.24 15.69
N GLN A 136 5.71 -11.58 14.99
CA GLN A 136 7.10 -12.06 14.86
C GLN A 136 7.83 -12.02 16.20
N ASN A 137 7.68 -10.95 16.98
CA ASN A 137 8.27 -10.87 18.32
C ASN A 137 7.74 -11.97 19.25
N MET A 138 6.43 -12.26 19.23
CA MET A 138 5.83 -13.33 20.04
C MET A 138 6.27 -14.73 19.61
N ARG A 139 6.37 -15.00 18.30
CA ARG A 139 6.86 -16.29 17.80
C ARG A 139 8.31 -16.51 18.20
N ALA A 140 9.16 -15.49 18.10
CA ALA A 140 10.56 -15.58 18.48
C ALA A 140 10.75 -15.82 19.99
N SER A 141 9.96 -15.16 20.86
CA SER A 141 10.03 -15.40 22.31
C SER A 141 9.53 -16.79 22.69
N MET A 142 8.40 -17.25 22.13
CA MET A 142 7.89 -18.61 22.38
C MET A 142 8.89 -19.69 21.97
N LEU A 143 9.58 -19.53 20.84
CA LEU A 143 10.60 -20.48 20.40
C LEU A 143 11.80 -20.53 21.36
N ARG A 144 12.26 -19.37 21.86
CA ARG A 144 13.35 -19.32 22.88
C ARG A 144 12.92 -19.96 24.20
N GLU A 145 11.70 -19.68 24.66
CA GLU A 145 11.16 -20.25 25.90
C GLU A 145 11.00 -21.77 25.79
N ARG A 146 10.50 -22.26 24.65
CA ARG A 146 10.44 -23.70 24.35
C ARG A 146 11.82 -24.35 24.44
N GLN A 147 12.86 -23.72 23.89
CA GLN A 147 14.24 -24.22 23.98
C GLN A 147 14.76 -24.24 25.41
N HIS A 148 14.44 -23.20 26.20
CA HIS A 148 14.80 -23.15 27.62
C HIS A 148 14.19 -24.33 28.39
N LEU A 149 12.89 -24.58 28.23
CA LEU A 149 12.19 -25.68 28.89
C LEU A 149 12.72 -27.06 28.48
N ILE A 150 13.10 -27.24 27.20
CA ILE A 150 13.71 -28.49 26.72
C ILE A 150 15.09 -28.71 27.37
N ASN A 151 15.90 -27.65 27.49
CA ASN A 151 17.23 -27.74 28.12
C ASN A 151 17.13 -28.07 29.61
N GLU A 152 16.23 -27.42 30.36
CA GLU A 152 15.99 -27.73 31.78
C GLU A 152 15.52 -29.18 31.97
N ALA A 153 14.57 -29.65 31.16
CA ALA A 153 14.10 -31.03 31.20
C ALA A 153 15.20 -32.06 30.86
N GLY A 154 16.14 -31.70 29.98
CA GLY A 154 17.30 -32.53 29.65
C GLY A 154 18.32 -32.61 30.79
N LEU A 155 18.55 -31.50 31.51
CA LEU A 155 19.44 -31.45 32.66
C LEU A 155 18.87 -32.25 33.85
N ASP A 156 17.58 -32.15 34.11
CA ASP A 156 16.92 -32.90 35.19
C ASP A 156 17.01 -34.42 34.96
N LYS A 157 16.79 -34.88 33.71
CA LYS A 157 17.02 -36.30 33.35
C LYS A 157 18.46 -36.75 33.59
N ARG A 158 19.45 -35.87 33.32
CA ARG A 158 20.87 -36.20 33.51
C ARG A 158 21.25 -36.24 35.00
N ASN A 159 20.70 -35.32 35.81
CA ASN A 159 20.92 -35.30 37.27
C ASN A 159 20.21 -36.45 37.99
N ASN A 160 19.04 -36.88 37.52
CA ASN A 160 18.29 -38.01 38.08
C ASN A 160 18.69 -39.38 37.50
N GLN A 161 19.73 -39.43 36.67
CA GLN A 161 20.26 -40.68 36.14
C GLN A 161 21.03 -41.43 37.25
N PRO A 162 20.70 -42.70 37.56
CA PRO A 162 21.42 -43.46 38.58
C PRO A 162 22.91 -43.53 38.19
N TYR A 163 23.80 -43.13 39.10
CA TYR A 163 25.24 -43.36 38.94
C TYR A 163 25.46 -44.84 38.59
N PRO A 164 26.28 -45.19 37.59
CA PRO A 164 26.63 -46.58 37.34
C PRO A 164 27.26 -47.15 38.62
N GLU A 165 26.65 -48.19 39.16
CA GLU A 165 27.10 -48.92 40.33
C GLU A 165 28.54 -49.38 40.09
N LYS A 166 29.50 -48.78 40.80
CA LYS A 166 30.90 -49.25 40.81
C LYS A 166 30.90 -50.62 41.48
N ASN A 167 30.98 -51.68 40.67
CA ASN A 167 31.17 -53.05 41.12
C ASN A 167 32.40 -53.10 42.07
N PRO A 168 32.27 -53.60 43.31
CA PRO A 168 33.38 -53.66 44.23
C PRO A 168 34.45 -54.62 43.68
N SER A 169 35.68 -54.12 43.59
CA SER A 169 36.86 -54.90 43.21
C SER A 169 37.02 -56.11 44.13
N PRO A 170 37.30 -57.31 43.58
CA PRO A 170 37.45 -58.52 44.39
C PRO A 170 38.59 -58.37 45.39
N GLN A 171 38.27 -58.51 46.67
CA GLN A 171 39.26 -58.61 47.74
C GLN A 171 40.10 -59.85 47.50
N LYS A 172 41.39 -59.65 47.21
CA LYS A 172 42.38 -60.73 47.21
C LYS A 172 42.65 -61.12 48.66
N PHE A 173 42.33 -62.38 48.98
CA PHE A 173 42.85 -63.11 50.14
C PHE A 173 44.35 -63.38 49.97
#